data_AF-A0ABD0YIE0-F1
#
_entry.id   AF-A0ABD0YIE0-F1
#
_cell.length_a   1.000
_cell.length_b   1.000
_cell.length_c   1.000
_cell.angle_alpha   90.00
_cell.angle_beta   90.00
_cell.angle_gamma   90.00
#
_symmetry.space_group_name_H-M   'P 1'
#
loop_
_entity.id
_entity.type
_entity.pdbx_description
1 polymer ?
#
loop_
_entity_poly.entity_id
_entity_poly.type
_entity_poly.pdbx_seq_one_letter_code
_entity_poly.pdbx_strand_id
1 'polypeptide(L)'
;MVALNDLDSGSIRLCVKSKSSIGYMSQELGLYTEFSIWETLCYYGWIYGMKKKAIRKRVDELLEFLDLPSKNRVLSQLSGGQQRRVSLCTALLHDPELLILDEPTVGIDPVLSHQ
;
A
#
# COMPACT_ATOMS: atom_id res chain seq x y z
N MET A 1 -8.76 -9.12 -9.43
CA MET A 1 -8.82 -9.08 -7.95
C MET A 1 -8.39 -10.44 -7.41
N VAL A 2 -7.11 -10.55 -7.04
CA VAL A 2 -6.50 -11.81 -6.58
C VAL A 2 -7.17 -12.25 -5.27
N ALA A 3 -7.51 -13.55 -5.16
CA ALA A 3 -8.16 -14.21 -4.02
C ALA A 3 -9.70 -14.21 -3.89
N LEU A 4 -10.47 -13.80 -4.92
CA LEU A 4 -11.92 -14.05 -4.97
C LEU A 4 -12.34 -15.31 -5.77
N ASN A 5 -11.41 -15.90 -6.51
CA ASN A 5 -11.70 -17.07 -7.34
C ASN A 5 -11.04 -18.32 -6.75
N ASP A 6 -11.72 -19.45 -6.92
CA ASP A 6 -11.12 -20.76 -6.70
C ASP A 6 -10.00 -21.02 -7.72
N LEU A 7 -9.05 -21.87 -7.33
CA LEU A 7 -7.97 -22.27 -8.23
C LEU A 7 -8.53 -23.14 -9.36
N ASP A 8 -8.24 -22.77 -10.61
CA ASP A 8 -8.60 -23.59 -11.77
C ASP A 8 -7.88 -24.95 -11.76
N SER A 9 -6.71 -25.04 -11.11
CA SER A 9 -5.92 -26.27 -10.91
C SER A 9 -4.83 -26.09 -9.84
N GLY A 10 -4.37 -27.20 -9.26
CA GLY A 10 -3.24 -27.22 -8.33
C GLY A 10 -3.58 -26.82 -6.88
N SER A 11 -2.57 -26.48 -6.09
CA SER A 11 -2.74 -26.06 -4.69
C SER A 11 -1.76 -24.96 -4.33
N ILE A 12 -2.24 -23.90 -3.68
CA ILE A 12 -1.40 -22.86 -3.07
C ILE A 12 -1.38 -23.08 -1.56
N ARG A 13 -0.19 -23.24 -0.98
CA ARG A 13 -0.01 -23.22 0.48
C ARG A 13 0.59 -21.87 0.88
N LEU A 14 -0.19 -21.06 1.59
CA LEU A 14 0.28 -19.81 2.17
C LEU A 14 0.77 -20.06 3.60
N CYS A 15 1.99 -19.63 3.91
CA CYS A 15 2.56 -19.70 5.26
C CYS A 15 2.37 -18.38 6.03
N VAL A 16 1.28 -17.65 5.75
CA VAL A 16 0.92 -16.43 6.49
C VAL A 16 -0.10 -16.76 7.56
N LYS A 17 -0.02 -16.07 8.70
CA LYS A 17 -0.91 -16.37 9.85
C LYS A 17 -2.38 -16.03 9.59
N SER A 18 -2.65 -15.05 8.74
CA SER A 18 -4.01 -14.54 8.44
C SER A 18 -4.06 -13.86 7.06
N LYS A 19 -5.24 -13.80 6.45
CA LYS A 19 -5.47 -12.98 5.23
C LYS A 19 -5.15 -11.49 5.47
N SER A 20 -5.33 -11.00 6.70
CA SER A 20 -4.98 -9.64 7.09
C SER A 20 -3.47 -9.37 7.12
N SER A 21 -2.63 -10.42 7.07
CA SER A 21 -1.17 -10.32 7.00
C SER A 21 -0.65 -10.20 5.57
N ILE A 22 -1.54 -10.16 4.57
CA ILE A 22 -1.20 -9.97 3.16
C ILE A 22 -1.45 -8.51 2.78
N GLY A 23 -0.48 -7.86 2.15
CA GLY A 23 -0.65 -6.57 1.50
C GLY A 23 -0.90 -6.78 0.01
N TYR A 24 -1.84 -6.04 -0.58
CA TYR A 24 -2.13 -6.10 -2.01
C TYR A 24 -2.21 -4.70 -2.59
N MET A 25 -1.51 -4.51 -3.72
CA MET A 25 -1.60 -3.30 -4.55
C MET A 25 -2.12 -3.70 -5.94
N SER A 26 -3.28 -3.17 -6.32
CA SER A 26 -3.85 -3.34 -7.66
C SER A 26 -3.24 -2.37 -8.67
N GLN A 27 -3.35 -2.73 -9.96
CA GLN A 27 -2.91 -1.89 -11.08
C GLN A 27 -3.64 -0.54 -11.13
N GLU A 28 -4.96 -0.54 -10.91
CA GLU A 28 -5.74 0.69 -10.73
C GLU A 28 -5.63 1.15 -9.29
N LEU A 29 -5.23 2.42 -9.10
CA LEU A 29 -4.83 2.91 -7.79
C LEU A 29 -5.99 2.99 -6.79
N GLY A 30 -7.25 3.01 -7.23
CA GLY A 30 -8.42 3.01 -6.35
C GLY A 30 -8.43 4.12 -5.28
N LEU A 31 -7.57 5.13 -5.43
CA LEU A 31 -7.36 6.19 -4.44
C LEU A 31 -8.39 7.30 -4.64
N TYR A 32 -8.95 7.80 -3.54
CA TYR A 32 -9.79 8.98 -3.52
C TYR A 32 -8.92 10.24 -3.67
N THR A 33 -8.92 10.84 -4.86
CA THR A 33 -7.99 11.92 -5.21
C THR A 33 -8.20 13.23 -4.43
N GLU A 34 -9.34 13.35 -3.77
CA GLU A 34 -9.74 14.48 -2.93
C GLU A 34 -9.09 14.44 -1.55
N PHE A 35 -8.60 13.27 -1.12
CA PHE A 35 -7.99 13.11 0.19
C PHE A 35 -6.52 13.53 0.17
N SER A 36 -6.03 13.94 1.34
CA SER A 36 -4.61 14.03 1.60
C SER A 36 -3.98 12.63 1.75
N ILE A 37 -2.65 12.57 1.64
CA ILE A 37 -1.89 11.35 1.94
C ILE A 37 -2.20 10.87 3.36
N TRP A 38 -2.26 11.78 4.33
CA TRP A 38 -2.58 11.44 5.72
C TRP A 38 -3.97 10.81 5.89
N GLU A 39 -5.00 11.40 5.28
CA GLU A 39 -6.38 10.91 5.36
C GLU A 39 -6.51 9.55 4.69
N THR A 40 -5.87 9.38 3.52
CA THR A 40 -5.82 8.12 2.79
C THR A 40 -5.19 7.02 3.65
N LEU A 41 -4.01 7.27 4.20
CA LEU A 41 -3.31 6.27 5.03
C LEU A 41 -4.05 6.00 6.34
N CYS A 42 -4.71 6.99 6.94
CA CYS A 42 -5.58 6.75 8.10
C CYS A 42 -6.77 5.85 7.75
N TYR A 43 -7.43 6.12 6.63
CA TYR A 43 -8.57 5.34 6.15
C TYR A 43 -8.20 3.86 5.97
N TYR A 44 -7.13 3.57 5.22
CA TYR A 44 -6.65 2.20 5.04
C TYR A 44 -6.16 1.58 6.36
N GLY A 45 -5.47 2.34 7.20
CA GLY A 45 -5.05 1.86 8.52
C GLY A 45 -6.23 1.42 9.39
N TRP A 46 -7.37 2.11 9.33
CA TRP A 46 -8.59 1.70 10.03
C TRP A 46 -9.24 0.46 9.44
N ILE A 47 -9.24 0.30 8.12
CA ILE A 47 -9.69 -0.93 7.45
C ILE A 47 -8.87 -2.13 7.93
N TYR A 48 -7.56 -1.95 8.12
CA TYR A 48 -6.68 -2.97 8.69
C TYR A 48 -6.74 -3.09 10.22
N GLY A 49 -7.63 -2.36 10.90
CA GLY A 49 -7.81 -2.44 12.36
C GLY A 49 -6.68 -1.82 13.19
N MET A 50 -5.86 -0.95 12.60
CA MET A 50 -4.74 -0.31 13.28
C MET A 50 -5.20 0.83 14.20
N LYS A 51 -4.52 0.98 15.35
CA LYS A 51 -4.72 2.12 16.25
C LYS A 51 -4.10 3.39 15.66
N LYS A 52 -4.75 4.55 15.85
CA LYS A 52 -4.27 5.86 15.36
C LYS A 52 -2.79 6.17 15.67
N LYS A 53 -2.31 5.79 16.86
CA LYS A 53 -0.89 5.97 17.24
C LYS A 53 0.05 5.10 16.40
N ALA A 54 -0.34 3.86 16.10
CA ALA A 54 0.43 2.95 15.26
C ALA A 54 0.45 3.43 13.80
N ILE A 55 -0.71 3.86 13.28
CA ILE A 55 -0.82 4.48 11.95
C ILE A 55 0.15 5.66 11.86
N ARG A 56 0.09 6.60 12.81
CA ARG A 56 0.95 7.79 12.79
C ARG A 56 2.44 7.42 12.69
N LYS A 57 2.89 6.50 13.54
CA LYS A 57 4.28 6.04 13.54
C LYS A 57 4.66 5.45 12.17
N ARG A 58 3.84 4.54 11.65
CA ARG A 58 4.15 3.81 10.42
C ARG A 58 4.04 4.69 9.17
N VAL A 59 3.14 5.68 9.17
CA VAL A 59 3.06 6.71 8.13
C VAL A 59 4.33 7.55 8.08
N ASP A 60 4.81 8.04 9.24
CA ASP A 60 6.02 8.86 9.26
C ASP A 60 7.24 8.05 8.74
N GLU A 61 7.35 6.77 9.10
CA GLU A 61 8.41 5.86 8.61
C GLU A 61 8.30 5.57 7.09
N LEU A 62 7.09 5.35 6.57
CA LEU A 62 6.88 5.02 5.16
C LEU A 62 6.98 6.22 4.23
N LEU A 63 6.64 7.42 4.70
CA LEU A 63 6.81 8.65 3.92
C LEU A 63 8.29 8.89 3.59
N GLU A 64 9.16 8.67 4.56
CA GLU A 64 10.61 8.75 4.38
C GLU A 64 11.11 7.62 3.47
N PHE A 65 10.74 6.38 3.75
CA PHE A 65 11.17 5.22 2.97
C PHE A 65 10.78 5.30 1.49
N LEU A 66 9.60 5.87 1.18
CA LEU A 66 9.07 5.94 -0.18
C LEU A 66 9.28 7.30 -0.86
N ASP A 67 10.06 8.21 -0.27
CA ASP A 67 10.28 9.57 -0.77
C ASP A 67 8.96 10.24 -1.20
N LEU A 68 8.04 10.29 -0.25
CA LEU A 68 6.71 10.90 -0.44
C LEU A 68 6.72 12.34 0.09
N PRO A 69 5.96 13.25 -0.55
CA PRO A 69 5.85 14.61 -0.08
C PRO A 69 5.10 14.67 1.25
N SER A 70 4.99 15.88 1.82
CA SER A 70 4.27 16.12 3.07
C SER A 70 2.92 15.41 3.12
N LYS A 71 2.62 14.76 4.25
CA LYS A 71 1.36 14.04 4.49
C LYS A 71 0.09 14.87 4.31
N ASN A 72 0.20 16.20 4.34
CA ASN A 72 -0.91 17.12 4.12
C ASN A 72 -1.18 17.40 2.63
N ARG A 73 -0.35 16.89 1.71
CA ARG A 73 -0.54 17.05 0.26
C ARG A 73 -1.74 16.24 -0.21
N VAL A 74 -2.59 16.85 -1.03
CA VAL A 74 -3.77 16.21 -1.64
C VAL A 74 -3.33 15.30 -2.79
N LEU A 75 -3.94 14.13 -2.92
CA LEU A 75 -3.56 13.12 -3.92
C LEU A 75 -3.70 13.60 -5.36
N SER A 76 -4.71 14.41 -5.68
CA SER A 76 -4.89 15.04 -7.00
C SER A 76 -3.72 15.95 -7.42
N GLN A 77 -2.89 16.40 -6.46
CA GLN A 77 -1.72 17.26 -6.71
C GLN A 77 -0.41 16.47 -6.85
N LEU A 78 -0.49 15.14 -6.79
CA LEU A 78 0.65 14.24 -6.91
C LEU A 78 0.83 13.79 -8.36
N SER A 79 2.09 13.62 -8.77
CA SER A 79 2.41 12.92 -10.02
C SER A 79 1.91 11.47 -9.97
N GLY A 80 1.68 10.84 -11.14
CA GLY A 80 1.28 9.43 -11.18
C GLY A 80 2.26 8.49 -10.46
N GLY A 81 3.56 8.77 -10.51
CA GLY A 81 4.57 8.02 -9.75
C GLY A 81 4.43 8.19 -8.23
N GLN A 82 4.15 9.40 -7.75
CA GLN A 82 3.88 9.63 -6.33
C GLN A 82 2.57 8.97 -5.89
N GLN A 83 1.52 8.99 -6.72
CA GLN A 83 0.26 8.28 -6.41
C GLN A 83 0.49 6.76 -6.32
N ARG A 84 1.33 6.19 -7.20
CA ARG A 84 1.76 4.79 -7.10
C ARG A 84 2.51 4.51 -5.81
N ARG A 85 3.44 5.37 -5.39
CA ARG A 85 4.14 5.22 -4.11
C ARG A 85 3.19 5.35 -2.91
N VAL A 86 2.15 6.19 -2.98
CA VAL A 86 1.11 6.23 -1.94
C VAL A 86 0.33 4.92 -1.89
N SER A 87 -0.03 4.33 -3.04
CA SER A 87 -0.70 3.03 -3.08
C SER A 87 0.18 1.88 -2.57
N LEU A 88 1.49 1.93 -2.84
CA LEU A 88 2.45 1.03 -2.19
C LEU A 88 2.49 1.26 -0.67
N CYS A 89 2.46 2.52 -0.24
CA CYS A 89 2.42 2.89 1.17
C CYS A 89 1.18 2.33 1.88
N THR A 90 0.01 2.30 1.24
CA THR A 90 -1.20 1.71 1.84
C THR A 90 -1.06 0.20 2.02
N ALA A 91 -0.47 -0.50 1.03
CA ALA A 91 -0.25 -1.94 1.10
C ALA A 91 0.80 -2.35 2.15
N LEU A 92 1.77 -1.48 2.45
CA LEU A 92 2.81 -1.68 3.47
C LEU A 92 2.39 -1.24 4.88
N LEU A 93 1.30 -0.48 5.01
CA LEU A 93 0.97 0.24 6.24
C LEU A 93 0.77 -0.68 7.45
N HIS A 94 0.18 -1.86 7.24
CA HIS A 94 -0.10 -2.84 8.30
C HIS A 94 1.01 -3.86 8.51
N ASP A 95 2.20 -3.62 7.97
CA ASP A 95 3.39 -4.49 8.08
C ASP A 95 3.10 -5.94 7.62
N PRO A 96 2.74 -6.13 6.32
CA PRO A 96 2.37 -7.44 5.82
C PRO A 96 3.55 -8.43 5.79
N GLU A 97 3.26 -9.70 6.10
CA GLU A 97 4.22 -10.81 5.96
C GLU A 97 4.43 -11.19 4.48
N LEU A 98 3.44 -10.89 3.63
CA LEU A 98 3.48 -11.14 2.18
C LEU A 98 2.88 -9.94 1.43
N LEU A 99 3.65 -9.34 0.54
CA LEU A 99 3.21 -8.26 -0.33
C LEU A 99 3.02 -8.77 -1.75
N ILE A 100 1.83 -8.58 -2.31
CA ILE A 100 1.49 -8.92 -3.69
C ILE A 100 1.30 -7.62 -4.46
N LEU A 101 2.08 -7.44 -5.52
CA LEU A 101 2.05 -6.27 -6.38
C LEU A 101 1.62 -6.69 -7.79
N ASP A 102 0.59 -6.06 -8.32
CA ASP A 102 0.12 -6.26 -9.69
C ASP A 102 0.78 -5.20 -10.59
N GLU A 103 1.61 -5.63 -11.55
CA GLU A 103 2.38 -4.76 -12.47
C GLU A 103 3.27 -3.66 -11.79
N PRO A 104 4.19 -4.03 -10.86
CA PRO A 104 4.96 -3.05 -10.06
C PRO A 104 6.03 -2.28 -10.84
N THR A 105 6.45 -2.77 -12.01
CA THR A 105 7.59 -2.22 -12.77
C THR A 105 7.32 -0.84 -13.34
N VAL A 106 6.04 -0.49 -13.57
CA VAL A 106 5.70 0.84 -14.05
C VAL A 106 5.66 1.81 -12.85
N GLY A 107 6.71 2.59 -12.64
CA GLY A 107 6.70 3.78 -11.76
C GLY A 107 7.08 3.57 -10.29
N ILE A 108 7.50 2.37 -9.88
CA ILE A 108 8.11 2.08 -8.55
C ILE A 108 9.64 1.87 -8.64
N ASP A 109 10.16 1.65 -9.86
CA ASP A 109 11.50 1.15 -10.18
C ASP A 109 12.74 1.91 -9.61
N PRO A 110 12.71 3.22 -9.27
CA PRO A 110 13.88 3.87 -8.68
C PRO A 110 14.06 3.64 -7.17
N VAL A 111 12.99 3.34 -6.43
CA VAL A 111 13.01 3.38 -4.95
C VAL A 111 13.39 2.04 -4.33
N LEU A 112 13.10 0.93 -5.02
CA LEU A 112 13.37 -0.43 -4.53
C LEU A 112 14.67 -1.03 -5.09
N SER A 113 15.35 -0.36 -6.04
CA SER A 113 16.57 -0.84 -6.68
C SER A 113 17.88 -0.52 -5.91
N HIS A 114 17.77 0.15 -4.75
CA HIS A 114 18.90 0.43 -3.87
C HIS A 114 18.67 -0.14 -2.46
N GLN A 115 18.87 -1.44 -2.29
CA GLN A 115 19.31 -2.08 -1.03
C GLN A 115 20.26 -3.23 -1.34
#